data_AF-A0A529LS23-F1
#
_entry.id   AF-A0A529LS23-F1
#
_cell.length_a   1.000
_cell.length_b   1.000
_cell.length_c   1.000
_cell.angle_alpha   90.00
_cell.angle_beta   90.00
_cell.angle_gamma   90.00
#
_symmetry.space_group_name_H-M   'P 1'
#
loop_
_entity.id
_entity.type
_entity.pdbx_description
1 polymer ?
#
loop_
_entity_poly.entity_id
_entity_poly.type
_entity_poly.pdbx_seq_one_letter_code
_entity_poly.pdbx_strand_id
1 'polypeptide(L)'
;LNAPSTDNIVFTSNTTSAINTVAYGWGMPRIGEGDEIVLSIMEHHSNIVPWHFIRERQGAKLVWVPVDDLGVFHIEEFEKRLTERTKLVAITQMSNALGTVTPIKEIVRIAHARGIPVLVDGSQSAVHMPIDVQDLDCDFFVFTGHKVYGPSGIGVLYGKKDRLEEMRPFMGGGEMIEEVT
;
A
#
# COMPACT_ATOMS: atom_id res chain seq x y z
N LEU A 1 0.80 -0.50 15.67
CA LEU A 1 1.69 -0.36 14.50
C LEU A 1 3.11 -0.79 14.81
N ASN A 2 3.72 -0.40 15.95
CA ASN A 2 5.14 -0.69 16.23
C ASN A 2 6.07 -0.10 15.14
N ALA A 3 5.86 1.15 14.73
CA ALA A 3 6.79 1.83 13.83
C ALA A 3 8.04 2.28 14.61
N PRO A 4 9.23 2.31 13.99
CA PRO A 4 10.47 2.64 14.70
C PRO A 4 10.59 4.12 15.09
N SER A 5 9.88 5.02 14.40
CA SER A 5 9.77 6.44 14.73
C SER A 5 8.38 6.98 14.43
N THR A 6 8.01 8.08 15.08
CA THR A 6 6.85 8.90 14.69
C THR A 6 7.02 9.53 13.31
N ASP A 7 8.26 9.75 12.86
CA ASP A 7 8.56 10.31 11.53
C ASP A 7 8.14 9.37 10.38
N ASN A 8 7.88 8.10 10.68
CA ASN A 8 7.32 7.15 9.73
C ASN A 8 5.81 7.29 9.55
N ILE A 9 5.14 8.15 10.32
CA ILE A 9 3.69 8.26 10.39
C ILE A 9 3.24 9.57 9.76
N VAL A 10 2.45 9.44 8.69
CA VAL A 10 1.80 10.56 8.00
C VAL A 10 0.30 10.48 8.26
N PHE A 11 -0.26 11.55 8.82
CA PHE A 11 -1.72 11.67 8.95
C PHE A 11 -2.35 12.04 7.62
N THR A 12 -3.47 11.39 7.33
CA THR A 12 -4.29 11.65 6.14
C THR A 12 -5.76 11.74 6.55
N SER A 13 -6.67 12.00 5.63
CA SER A 13 -8.10 12.04 5.97
C SER A 13 -8.74 10.65 6.09
N ASN A 14 -8.13 9.60 5.51
CA ASN A 14 -8.55 8.19 5.54
C ASN A 14 -7.56 7.31 4.75
N THR A 15 -7.76 5.98 4.75
CA THR A 15 -6.95 5.04 3.94
C THR A 15 -6.90 5.42 2.46
N THR A 16 -8.01 5.83 1.85
CA THR A 16 -8.05 6.19 0.43
C THR A 16 -7.07 7.33 0.13
N SER A 17 -7.02 8.36 0.97
CA SER A 17 -6.07 9.45 0.84
C SER A 17 -4.63 9.00 1.10
N ALA A 18 -4.40 8.08 2.05
CA ALA A 18 -3.08 7.47 2.25
C ALA A 18 -2.57 6.72 1.01
N ILE A 19 -3.41 5.87 0.40
CA ILE A 19 -3.04 5.14 -0.83
C ILE A 19 -2.79 6.12 -1.98
N ASN A 20 -3.64 7.14 -2.15
CA ASN A 20 -3.40 8.17 -3.17
C ASN A 20 -2.10 8.94 -2.93
N THR A 21 -1.74 9.22 -1.67
CA THR A 21 -0.47 9.87 -1.32
C THR A 21 0.71 9.04 -1.84
N VAL A 22 0.69 7.71 -1.66
CA VAL A 22 1.71 6.81 -2.21
C VAL A 22 1.64 6.75 -3.73
N ALA A 23 0.46 6.59 -4.32
CA ALA A 23 0.30 6.50 -5.76
C ALA A 23 0.82 7.74 -6.50
N TYR A 24 0.53 8.95 -6.01
CA TYR A 24 0.95 10.20 -6.64
C TYR A 24 2.37 10.66 -6.26
N GLY A 25 2.75 10.42 -5.00
CA GLY A 25 4.04 10.84 -4.44
C GLY A 25 5.18 9.88 -4.76
N TRP A 26 4.92 8.57 -4.71
CA TRP A 26 5.92 7.52 -4.97
C TRP A 26 5.72 6.84 -6.33
N GLY A 27 4.49 6.41 -6.66
CA GLY A 27 4.20 5.59 -7.84
C GLY A 27 4.34 6.32 -9.16
N MET A 28 3.65 7.45 -9.33
CA MET A 28 3.62 8.20 -10.60
C MET A 28 5.01 8.61 -11.14
N PRO A 29 5.98 9.03 -10.32
CA PRO A 29 7.32 9.33 -10.82
C PRO A 29 8.14 8.10 -11.22
N ARG A 30 7.72 6.88 -10.85
CA ARG A 30 8.57 5.66 -10.88
C ARG A 30 8.02 4.52 -11.73
N ILE A 31 6.72 4.55 -12.04
CA ILE A 31 6.02 3.47 -12.75
C ILE A 31 5.47 4.04 -14.06
N GLY A 32 5.85 3.44 -15.18
CA GLY A 32 5.50 3.90 -16.51
C GLY A 32 5.02 2.80 -17.45
N GLU A 33 5.24 3.02 -18.75
CA GLU A 33 4.70 2.16 -19.79
C GLU A 33 5.22 0.72 -19.69
N GLY A 34 4.30 -0.23 -19.62
CA GLY A 34 4.59 -1.66 -19.54
C GLY A 34 5.16 -2.14 -18.20
N ASP A 35 5.35 -1.26 -17.21
CA ASP A 35 5.63 -1.67 -15.83
C ASP A 35 4.36 -2.26 -15.19
N GLU A 36 4.54 -3.16 -14.23
CA GLU A 36 3.45 -3.91 -13.60
C GLU A 36 3.25 -3.52 -12.14
N ILE A 37 1.98 -3.36 -11.76
CA ILE A 37 1.52 -3.23 -10.37
C ILE A 37 0.69 -4.47 -10.05
N VAL A 38 1.13 -5.24 -9.05
CA VAL A 38 0.48 -6.49 -8.67
C VAL A 38 -0.49 -6.24 -7.52
N LEU A 39 -1.74 -6.67 -7.71
CA LEU A 39 -2.87 -6.54 -6.80
C LEU A 39 -3.48 -7.92 -6.55
N SER A 40 -4.28 -8.08 -5.50
CA SER A 40 -5.18 -9.24 -5.38
C SER A 40 -6.55 -8.96 -6.00
N ILE A 41 -7.33 -9.99 -6.34
CA ILE A 41 -8.74 -9.78 -6.73
C ILE A 41 -9.64 -9.35 -5.56
N MET A 42 -9.11 -9.36 -4.34
CA MET A 42 -9.84 -9.01 -3.11
C MET A 42 -9.74 -7.53 -2.73
N GLU A 43 -9.01 -6.73 -3.51
CA GLU A 43 -8.74 -5.34 -3.13
C GLU A 43 -10.02 -4.51 -3.01
N HIS A 44 -10.07 -3.66 -1.99
CA HIS A 44 -11.05 -2.58 -1.94
C HIS A 44 -10.77 -1.57 -3.07
N HIS A 45 -11.80 -0.89 -3.60
CA HIS A 45 -11.63 0.07 -4.69
C HIS A 45 -10.59 1.17 -4.41
N SER A 46 -10.43 1.58 -3.15
CA SER A 46 -9.39 2.51 -2.71
C SER A 46 -7.97 2.02 -2.98
N ASN A 47 -7.75 0.71 -2.99
CA ASN A 47 -6.49 0.05 -3.34
C ASN A 47 -6.48 -0.51 -4.78
N ILE A 48 -7.38 -0.01 -5.66
CA ILE A 48 -7.41 -0.34 -7.09
C ILE A 48 -7.32 0.94 -7.93
N VAL A 49 -8.25 1.88 -7.69
CA VAL A 49 -8.46 3.05 -8.56
C VAL A 49 -7.22 3.96 -8.64
N PRO A 50 -6.46 4.22 -7.55
CA PRO A 50 -5.23 5.02 -7.66
C PRO A 50 -4.19 4.39 -8.60
N TRP A 51 -4.07 3.06 -8.57
CA TRP A 51 -3.17 2.31 -9.47
C TRP A 51 -3.69 2.27 -10.90
N HIS A 52 -5.02 2.20 -11.07
CA HIS A 52 -5.63 2.36 -12.38
C HIS A 52 -5.26 3.70 -13.01
N PHE A 53 -5.16 4.81 -12.26
CA PHE A 53 -4.73 6.08 -12.86
C PHE A 53 -3.31 6.03 -13.41
N ILE A 54 -2.39 5.28 -12.79
CA ILE A 54 -1.05 5.06 -13.34
C ILE A 54 -1.13 4.23 -14.63
N ARG A 55 -1.96 3.17 -14.66
CA ARG A 55 -2.26 2.42 -15.90
C ARG A 55 -2.78 3.35 -17.01
N GLU A 56 -3.81 4.14 -16.70
CA GLU A 56 -4.52 4.96 -17.68
C GLU A 56 -3.65 6.09 -18.23
N ARG A 57 -2.88 6.75 -17.35
CA ARG A 57 -2.14 7.97 -17.69
C ARG A 57 -0.71 7.70 -18.15
N GLN A 58 -0.13 6.57 -17.75
CA GLN A 58 1.30 6.28 -17.94
C GLN A 58 1.57 4.91 -18.58
N GLY A 59 0.53 4.13 -18.89
CA GLY A 59 0.67 2.87 -19.61
C GLY A 59 1.14 1.69 -18.77
N ALA A 60 1.11 1.79 -17.44
CA ALA A 60 1.38 0.65 -16.56
C ALA A 60 0.31 -0.44 -16.72
N LYS A 61 0.59 -1.65 -16.23
CA LYS A 61 -0.32 -2.80 -16.25
C LYS A 61 -0.71 -3.17 -14.82
N LEU A 62 -1.99 -3.49 -14.62
CA LEU A 62 -2.45 -4.09 -13.38
C LEU A 62 -2.48 -5.60 -13.54
N VAL A 63 -1.79 -6.30 -12.65
CA VAL A 63 -1.70 -7.76 -12.62
C VAL A 63 -2.43 -8.27 -11.39
N TRP A 64 -3.27 -9.29 -11.56
CA TRP A 64 -4.20 -9.74 -10.53
C TRP A 64 -3.84 -11.13 -10.01
N VAL A 65 -3.70 -11.24 -8.69
CA VAL A 65 -3.54 -12.51 -7.98
C VAL A 65 -4.93 -13.03 -7.61
N PRO A 66 -5.30 -14.23 -8.11
CA PRO A 66 -6.60 -14.80 -7.79
C PRO A 66 -6.66 -15.30 -6.35
N VAL A 67 -7.86 -15.56 -5.87
CA VAL A 67 -8.13 -16.49 -4.76
C VAL A 67 -8.97 -17.65 -5.29
N ASP A 68 -8.96 -18.77 -4.58
CA ASP A 68 -9.80 -19.91 -4.96
C ASP A 68 -11.27 -19.72 -4.58
N ASP A 69 -12.11 -20.70 -4.92
CA ASP A 69 -13.55 -20.67 -4.67
C ASP A 69 -13.91 -20.67 -3.17
N LEU A 70 -12.97 -21.01 -2.29
CA LEU A 70 -13.10 -20.93 -0.84
C LEU A 70 -12.60 -19.59 -0.28
N GLY A 71 -12.13 -18.70 -1.14
CA GLY A 71 -11.55 -17.40 -0.76
C GLY A 71 -10.13 -17.51 -0.21
N VAL A 72 -9.44 -18.64 -0.40
CA VAL A 72 -8.07 -18.84 0.08
C VAL A 72 -7.08 -18.17 -0.87
N PHE A 73 -6.14 -17.42 -0.28
CA PHE A 73 -5.02 -16.83 -1.00
C PHE A 73 -3.84 -17.80 -1.05
N HIS A 74 -3.43 -18.19 -2.25
CA HIS A 74 -2.31 -19.10 -2.48
C HIS A 74 -1.04 -18.33 -2.83
N ILE A 75 0.02 -18.52 -2.04
CA ILE A 75 1.28 -17.77 -2.20
C ILE A 75 1.98 -18.09 -3.52
N GLU A 76 1.82 -19.32 -4.02
CA GLU A 76 2.37 -19.79 -5.28
C GLU A 76 1.72 -19.05 -6.47
N GLU A 77 0.42 -18.74 -6.35
CA GLU A 77 -0.25 -17.94 -7.37
C GLU A 77 0.29 -16.52 -7.37
N PHE A 78 0.54 -15.91 -6.21
CA PHE A 78 1.21 -14.61 -6.11
C PHE A 78 2.59 -14.61 -6.77
N GLU A 79 3.45 -15.58 -6.44
CA GLU A 79 4.82 -15.63 -6.96
C GLU A 79 4.86 -15.74 -8.48
N LYS A 80 3.94 -16.50 -9.09
CA LYS A 80 3.82 -16.63 -10.55
C LYS A 80 3.46 -15.32 -11.26
N ARG A 81 2.87 -14.34 -10.56
CA ARG A 81 2.49 -13.04 -11.14
C ARG A 81 3.61 -12.00 -11.08
N LEU A 82 4.67 -12.28 -10.33
CA LEU A 82 5.82 -11.39 -10.25
C LEU A 82 6.75 -11.62 -11.45
N THR A 83 7.04 -10.55 -12.19
CA THR A 83 7.96 -10.53 -13.33
C THR A 83 9.06 -9.48 -13.13
N GLU A 84 10.02 -9.40 -14.06
CA GLU A 84 11.02 -8.32 -14.08
C GLU A 84 10.40 -6.92 -14.30
N ARG A 85 9.17 -6.86 -14.80
CA ARG A 85 8.41 -5.63 -15.01
C ARG A 85 7.66 -5.17 -13.76
N THR A 86 7.55 -6.00 -12.73
CA THR A 86 6.85 -5.63 -11.50
C THR A 86 7.62 -4.53 -10.75
N LYS A 87 6.93 -3.42 -10.49
CA LYS A 87 7.48 -2.25 -9.79
C LYS A 87 6.85 -1.99 -8.42
N LEU A 88 5.70 -2.58 -8.16
CA LEU A 88 4.99 -2.43 -6.89
C LEU A 88 4.07 -3.64 -6.67
N VAL A 89 3.98 -4.10 -5.43
CA VAL A 89 2.86 -4.91 -4.93
C VAL A 89 1.99 -4.02 -4.06
N ALA A 90 0.69 -3.96 -4.31
CA ALA A 90 -0.27 -3.28 -3.44
C ALA A 90 -1.38 -4.27 -3.07
N ILE A 91 -1.45 -4.67 -1.80
CA ILE A 91 -2.26 -5.82 -1.39
C ILE A 91 -2.94 -5.60 -0.05
N THR A 92 -4.16 -6.08 0.10
CA THR A 92 -4.87 -6.07 1.37
C THR A 92 -4.26 -7.09 2.34
N GLN A 93 -4.10 -6.72 3.61
CA GLN A 93 -3.76 -7.69 4.66
C GLN A 93 -4.96 -8.53 5.07
N MET A 94 -6.15 -7.97 5.03
CA MET A 94 -7.40 -8.66 5.36
C MET A 94 -8.54 -8.13 4.49
N SER A 95 -9.12 -9.00 3.67
CA SER A 95 -10.23 -8.63 2.78
C SER A 95 -11.44 -8.13 3.57
N ASN A 96 -12.02 -7.01 3.15
CA ASN A 96 -13.26 -6.49 3.74
C ASN A 96 -14.51 -7.27 3.32
N ALA A 97 -14.42 -8.09 2.27
CA ALA A 97 -15.54 -8.89 1.77
C ALA A 97 -15.46 -10.34 2.26
N LEU A 98 -14.29 -10.96 2.14
CA LEU A 98 -14.10 -12.38 2.46
C LEU A 98 -13.59 -12.63 3.88
N GLY A 99 -12.96 -11.63 4.51
CA GLY A 99 -12.24 -11.81 5.78
C GLY A 99 -10.93 -12.58 5.65
N THR A 100 -10.57 -13.02 4.43
CA THR A 100 -9.29 -13.70 4.13
C THR A 100 -8.12 -12.84 4.57
N VAL A 101 -7.23 -13.43 5.38
CA VAL A 101 -5.95 -12.82 5.78
C VAL A 101 -4.87 -13.27 4.80
N THR A 102 -4.16 -12.32 4.20
CA THR A 102 -3.05 -12.63 3.29
C THR A 102 -1.74 -12.83 4.08
N PRO A 103 -0.84 -13.71 3.63
CA PRO A 103 0.44 -13.96 4.30
C PRO A 103 1.45 -12.83 4.01
N ILE A 104 1.18 -11.61 4.51
CA ILE A 104 1.93 -10.39 4.18
C ILE A 104 3.44 -10.52 4.38
N LYS A 105 3.89 -11.13 5.49
CA LYS A 105 5.32 -11.29 5.75
C LYS A 105 6.04 -12.08 4.66
N GLU A 106 5.38 -13.12 4.14
CA GLU A 106 5.93 -13.93 3.06
C GLU A 106 5.85 -13.21 1.71
N ILE A 107 4.75 -12.49 1.45
CA ILE A 107 4.60 -11.61 0.27
C ILE A 107 5.73 -10.58 0.21
N VAL A 108 5.99 -9.89 1.34
CA VAL A 108 7.06 -8.89 1.46
C VAL A 108 8.42 -9.54 1.25
N ARG A 109 8.69 -10.69 1.88
CA ARG A 109 9.95 -11.43 1.70
C ARG A 109 10.21 -11.76 0.22
N ILE A 110 9.22 -12.28 -0.49
CA ILE A 110 9.33 -12.65 -1.91
C ILE A 110 9.51 -11.40 -2.79
N ALA A 111 8.76 -10.34 -2.54
CA ALA A 111 8.84 -9.09 -3.30
C ALA A 111 10.21 -8.40 -3.09
N HIS A 112 10.67 -8.29 -1.84
CA HIS A 112 11.95 -7.68 -1.48
C HIS A 112 13.14 -8.44 -2.04
N ALA A 113 13.08 -9.77 -2.14
CA ALA A 113 14.12 -10.57 -2.79
C ALA A 113 14.33 -10.18 -4.27
N ARG A 114 13.36 -9.47 -4.87
CA ARG A 114 13.40 -8.95 -6.24
C ARG A 114 13.48 -7.41 -6.29
N GLY A 115 13.68 -6.74 -5.15
CA GLY A 115 13.73 -5.29 -5.04
C GLY A 115 12.39 -4.58 -5.27
N ILE A 116 11.27 -5.30 -5.13
CA ILE A 116 9.92 -4.77 -5.36
C ILE A 116 9.33 -4.31 -4.03
N PRO A 117 8.94 -3.02 -3.89
CA PRO A 117 8.29 -2.54 -2.67
C PRO A 117 6.84 -2.99 -2.55
N VAL A 118 6.34 -3.02 -1.31
CA VAL A 118 5.00 -3.49 -0.94
C VAL A 118 4.22 -2.44 -0.16
N LEU A 119 3.05 -2.07 -0.67
CA LEU A 119 2.02 -1.35 0.06
C LEU A 119 0.97 -2.33 0.60
N VAL A 120 0.67 -2.22 1.89
CA VAL A 120 -0.30 -3.06 2.58
C VAL A 120 -1.53 -2.23 2.98
N ASP A 121 -2.70 -2.59 2.43
CA ASP A 121 -3.99 -2.08 2.92
C ASP A 121 -4.41 -2.84 4.17
N GLY A 122 -4.16 -2.22 5.31
CA GLY A 122 -4.50 -2.73 6.64
C GLY A 122 -5.79 -2.18 7.20
N SER A 123 -6.69 -1.62 6.38
CA SER A 123 -7.92 -0.99 6.86
C SER A 123 -8.80 -1.90 7.72
N GLN A 124 -8.78 -3.22 7.47
CA GLN A 124 -9.50 -4.21 8.27
C GLN A 124 -8.60 -4.87 9.30
N SER A 125 -7.38 -5.24 8.93
CA SER A 125 -6.47 -5.92 9.85
C SER A 125 -6.13 -5.06 11.07
N ALA A 126 -5.99 -3.74 10.91
CA ALA A 126 -5.76 -2.80 12.02
C ALA A 126 -6.88 -2.82 13.09
N VAL A 127 -8.07 -3.29 12.74
CA VAL A 127 -9.20 -3.48 13.67
C VAL A 127 -9.17 -4.85 14.32
N HIS A 128 -8.76 -5.87 13.56
CA HIS A 128 -9.04 -7.27 13.88
C HIS A 128 -7.82 -8.08 14.34
N MET A 129 -6.61 -7.54 14.21
CA MET A 129 -5.39 -8.23 14.62
C MET A 129 -4.26 -7.28 15.03
N PRO A 130 -3.30 -7.74 15.85
CA PRO A 130 -2.11 -6.96 16.16
C PRO A 130 -1.32 -6.63 14.89
N ILE A 131 -0.87 -5.38 14.79
CA ILE A 131 -0.05 -4.90 13.67
C ILE A 131 1.33 -4.50 14.17
N ASP A 132 2.34 -5.17 13.62
CA ASP A 132 3.76 -4.87 13.77
C ASP A 132 4.39 -4.65 12.39
N VAL A 133 4.55 -3.39 11.98
CA VAL A 133 5.09 -3.04 10.65
C VAL A 133 6.58 -3.33 10.51
N GLN A 134 7.31 -3.47 11.63
CA GLN A 134 8.72 -3.89 11.60
C GLN A 134 8.82 -5.39 11.33
N ASP A 135 7.97 -6.21 11.97
CA ASP A 135 7.95 -7.66 11.70
C ASP A 135 7.41 -8.00 10.30
N LEU A 136 6.43 -7.24 9.82
CA LEU A 136 5.89 -7.38 8.46
C LEU A 136 6.87 -6.90 7.39
N ASP A 137 7.79 -5.99 7.74
CA ASP A 137 8.78 -5.36 6.88
C ASP A 137 8.21 -4.63 5.63
N CYS A 138 6.90 -4.35 5.55
CA CYS A 138 6.32 -3.65 4.41
C CYS A 138 6.85 -2.22 4.24
N ASP A 139 6.93 -1.73 2.99
CA ASP A 139 7.36 -0.36 2.68
C ASP A 139 6.32 0.68 3.07
N PHE A 140 5.04 0.37 2.85
CA PHE A 140 3.92 1.22 3.21
C PHE A 140 2.81 0.39 3.88
N PHE A 141 2.18 0.97 4.90
CA PHE A 141 1.02 0.37 5.57
C PHE A 141 -0.04 1.45 5.81
N VAL A 142 -1.29 1.17 5.47
CA VAL A 142 -2.36 2.17 5.55
C VAL A 142 -3.56 1.66 6.34
N PHE A 143 -4.19 2.54 7.12
CA PHE A 143 -5.49 2.26 7.75
C PHE A 143 -6.28 3.55 8.03
N THR A 144 -7.53 3.41 8.46
CA THR A 144 -8.46 4.53 8.69
C THR A 144 -8.98 4.57 10.13
N GLY A 145 -9.11 5.76 10.71
CA GLY A 145 -9.51 5.98 12.10
C GLY A 145 -10.92 5.48 12.42
N HIS A 146 -11.89 5.76 11.56
CA HIS A 146 -13.30 5.42 11.79
C HIS A 146 -13.61 3.92 11.88
N LYS A 147 -12.68 3.05 11.47
CA LYS A 147 -12.80 1.59 11.64
C LYS A 147 -12.20 1.10 12.95
N VAL A 148 -11.20 1.80 13.48
CA VAL A 148 -10.53 1.47 14.75
C VAL A 148 -11.12 2.27 15.92
N TYR A 149 -12.44 2.50 15.90
CA TYR A 149 -13.19 3.23 16.94
C TYR A 149 -12.77 4.70 17.14
N GLY A 150 -11.99 5.26 16.20
CA GLY A 150 -11.62 6.67 16.17
C GLY A 150 -12.63 7.53 15.41
N PRO A 151 -12.37 8.84 15.29
CA PRO A 151 -13.24 9.75 14.55
C PRO A 151 -13.20 9.51 13.04
N SER A 152 -14.20 10.04 12.33
CA SER A 152 -14.13 10.22 10.89
C SER A 152 -13.14 11.32 10.52
N GLY A 153 -12.70 11.35 9.26
CA GLY A 153 -11.80 12.39 8.75
C GLY A 153 -10.32 12.25 9.13
N ILE A 154 -9.92 11.13 9.75
CA ILE A 154 -8.52 10.80 10.03
C ILE A 154 -8.17 9.38 9.54
N GLY A 155 -6.99 9.26 8.95
CA GLY A 155 -6.35 8.03 8.53
C GLY A 155 -4.85 8.12 8.71
N VAL A 156 -4.17 7.01 8.46
CA VAL A 156 -2.73 6.88 8.68
C VAL A 156 -2.09 6.22 7.46
N LEU A 157 -1.00 6.82 7.01
CA LEU A 157 0.02 6.20 6.19
C LEU A 157 1.25 5.99 7.07
N TYR A 158 1.64 4.74 7.27
CA TYR A 158 3.01 4.40 7.64
C TYR A 158 3.83 4.24 6.36
N GLY A 159 5.04 4.78 6.35
CA GLY A 159 6.05 4.48 5.33
C GLY A 159 7.42 4.31 5.95
N LYS A 160 8.25 3.41 5.40
CA LYS A 160 9.67 3.36 5.74
C LYS A 160 10.33 4.71 5.42
N LYS A 161 11.34 5.10 6.21
CA LYS A 161 11.90 6.46 6.15
C LYS A 161 12.48 6.78 4.77
N ASP A 162 13.29 5.87 4.24
CA ASP A 162 13.84 5.93 2.88
C ASP A 162 12.75 6.03 1.80
N ARG A 163 11.64 5.30 1.98
CA ARG A 163 10.49 5.36 1.06
C ARG A 163 9.74 6.68 1.11
N LEU A 164 9.58 7.27 2.29
CA LEU A 164 8.99 8.60 2.44
C LEU A 164 9.91 9.69 1.86
N GLU A 165 11.23 9.58 2.02
CA GLU A 165 12.22 10.49 1.44
C GLU A 165 12.28 10.41 -0.09
N GLU A 166 11.99 9.24 -0.67
CA GLU A 166 11.87 9.03 -2.11
C GLU A 166 10.64 9.71 -2.75
N MET A 167 9.66 10.12 -1.95
CA MET A 167 8.38 10.66 -2.42
C MET A 167 8.49 12.15 -2.74
N ARG A 168 7.90 12.55 -3.87
CA ARG A 168 7.59 13.97 -4.07
C ARG A 168 6.38 14.37 -3.22
N PRO A 169 6.26 15.65 -2.81
CA PRO A 169 5.07 16.15 -2.13
C PRO A 169 3.79 15.86 -2.94
N PHE A 170 2.75 15.37 -2.26
CA PHE A 170 1.45 15.11 -2.88
C PHE A 170 0.55 16.35 -2.91
N MET A 171 0.39 17.01 -1.75
CA MET A 171 -0.31 18.29 -1.62
C MET A 171 0.72 19.39 -1.37
N GLY A 172 0.58 20.52 -2.07
CA GLY A 172 1.36 21.73 -1.84
C GLY A 172 0.56 22.76 -1.03
N GLY A 173 1.18 23.45 -0.08
CA GLY A 173 0.50 24.45 0.75
C GLY A 173 1.34 25.00 1.91
N GLY A 174 0.66 25.52 2.94
CA GLY A 174 1.30 25.95 4.19
C GLY A 174 2.00 24.80 4.92
N GLU A 175 2.83 25.13 5.93
CA GLU A 175 3.66 24.17 6.68
C GLU A 175 4.78 23.47 5.86
N MET A 176 5.09 23.99 4.66
CA MET A 176 6.14 23.44 3.80
C MET A 176 7.43 24.27 3.76
N ILE A 177 7.47 25.41 4.44
CA ILE A 177 8.60 26.34 4.46
C ILE A 177 9.15 26.38 5.88
N GLU A 178 10.44 26.04 6.04
CA GLU A 178 11.12 26.03 7.34
C GLU A 178 11.39 27.46 7.87
N GLU A 179 11.75 28.39 6.98
CA GLU A 179 11.98 29.80 7.29
C GLU A 179 11.30 30.73 6.29
N VAL A 180 10.55 31.72 6.79
CA VAL A 180 10.01 32.83 6.01
C VAL A 180 10.82 34.08 6.33
N THR A 181 11.70 34.49 5.41
CA THR A 181 12.46 35.75 5.48
C THR A 181 11.95 36.77 4.48
#